data_AF-A0A961IZN4-F1
#
_entry.id   AF-A0A961IZN4-F1
#
_cell.length_a   1.000
_cell.length_b   1.000
_cell.length_c   1.000
_cell.angle_alpha   90.00
_cell.angle_beta   90.00
_cell.angle_gamma   90.00
#
_symmetry.space_group_name_H-M   'P 1'
#
loop_
_entity.id
_entity.type
_entity.pdbx_description
1 polymer ?
#
loop_
_entity_poly.entity_id
_entity_poly.type
_entity_poly.pdbx_seq_one_letter_code
_entity_poly.pdbx_strand_id
1 'polypeptide(L)'
;FSRDPAADWALLILADPIGRDLGTIVPRSLSAAALWRAELRFAGYPALRPHVLSVEDDCGGAEYAPGGDQLLQQCPVMRGDSGGPVLAVQGRELALVAVLSGVINDGARLVSRSVPVGVFA
;
A
#
# COMPACT_ATOMS: atom_id res chain seq x y z
N PHE A 1 -8.94 -18.62 -15.80
CA PHE A 1 -7.81 -17.74 -15.47
C PHE A 1 -7.70 -17.66 -13.97
N SER A 2 -6.65 -18.24 -13.37
CA SER A 2 -6.33 -17.96 -11.97
C SER A 2 -5.72 -16.56 -11.91
N ARG A 3 -6.33 -15.63 -11.17
CA ARG A 3 -5.72 -14.32 -10.91
C ARG A 3 -4.91 -14.48 -9.63
N ASP A 4 -3.58 -14.49 -9.77
CA ASP A 4 -2.68 -14.43 -8.63
C ASP A 4 -2.72 -13.02 -8.02
N PRO A 5 -3.22 -12.85 -6.77
CA PRO A 5 -3.26 -11.55 -6.12
C PRO A 5 -1.86 -10.94 -5.90
N ALA A 6 -0.81 -11.75 -5.83
CA ALA A 6 0.58 -11.28 -5.70
C ALA A 6 1.08 -10.57 -6.97
N ALA A 7 0.44 -10.81 -8.10
CA ALA A 7 0.77 -10.17 -9.38
C ALA A 7 0.00 -8.86 -9.64
N ASP A 8 -0.82 -8.39 -8.68
CA ASP A 8 -1.64 -7.18 -8.84
C ASP A 8 -0.85 -5.89 -8.53
N TRP A 9 0.22 -5.67 -9.29
CA TRP A 9 1.06 -4.49 -9.25
C TRP A 9 1.56 -4.14 -10.66
N ALA A 10 1.99 -2.90 -10.85
CA ALA A 10 2.57 -2.47 -12.12
C ALA A 10 3.70 -1.46 -11.90
N LEU A 11 4.65 -1.45 -12.83
CA LEU A 11 5.71 -0.45 -12.89
C LEU A 11 5.48 0.46 -14.09
N LEU A 12 5.54 1.76 -13.86
CA LEU A 12 5.48 2.78 -14.90
C LEU A 12 6.83 3.48 -14.99
N ILE A 13 7.37 3.56 -16.20
CA ILE A 13 8.56 4.37 -16.50
C ILE A 13 8.06 5.68 -17.11
N LEU A 14 8.25 6.77 -16.38
CA LEU A 14 7.89 8.11 -16.86
C LEU A 14 8.90 8.56 -17.92
N ALA A 15 8.41 9.21 -18.98
CA ALA A 15 9.27 9.80 -20.01
C ALA A 15 10.19 10.88 -19.42
N ASP A 16 9.63 11.70 -18.52
CA ASP A 16 10.34 12.77 -17.82
C ASP A 16 10.45 12.43 -16.32
N PRO A 17 11.67 12.35 -15.75
CA PRO A 17 11.87 11.91 -14.37
C PRO A 17 11.58 13.03 -13.36
N ILE A 18 10.35 13.07 -12.84
CA ILE A 18 9.89 14.10 -11.89
C ILE A 18 10.52 14.01 -10.49
N GLY A 19 11.11 12.87 -10.12
CA GLY A 19 11.67 12.64 -8.78
C GLY A 19 12.89 13.52 -8.44
N ARG A 20 13.52 14.15 -9.44
CA ARG A 20 14.61 15.13 -9.21
C ARG A 20 14.10 16.41 -8.57
N ASP A 21 12.89 16.82 -8.92
CA ASP A 21 12.30 18.09 -8.47
C ASP A 21 11.41 17.89 -7.24
N LEU A 22 10.71 16.74 -7.17
CA LEU A 22 9.73 16.44 -6.11
C LEU A 22 10.27 15.50 -5.02
N GLY A 23 11.45 14.91 -5.23
CA GLY A 23 12.00 13.86 -4.36
C GLY A 23 11.43 12.48 -4.66
N THR A 24 11.90 11.48 -3.90
CA THR A 24 11.52 10.07 -4.07
C THR A 24 11.25 9.41 -2.72
N ILE A 25 10.24 8.54 -2.67
CA ILE A 25 10.00 7.65 -1.53
C ILE A 25 10.68 6.31 -1.81
N VAL A 26 11.45 5.82 -0.85
CA VAL A 26 12.24 4.59 -1.01
C VAL A 26 11.39 3.37 -0.62
N PRO A 27 11.33 2.31 -1.44
CA PRO A 27 10.76 1.03 -1.05
C PRO A 27 11.54 0.39 0.10
N ARG A 28 10.85 -0.15 1.10
CA ARG A 28 11.48 -0.82 2.24
C ARG A 28 10.65 -2.03 2.69
N SER A 29 11.23 -3.21 2.60
CA SER A 29 10.67 -4.41 3.22
C SER A 29 10.79 -4.33 4.74
N LEU A 30 9.69 -4.64 5.44
CA LEU A 30 9.63 -4.68 6.89
C LEU A 30 9.31 -6.10 7.38
N SER A 31 9.89 -6.48 8.52
CA SER A 31 9.53 -7.73 9.19
C SER A 31 8.07 -7.70 9.66
N ALA A 32 7.44 -8.87 9.84
CA ALA A 32 6.06 -8.95 10.35
C ALA A 32 5.87 -8.20 11.68
N ALA A 33 6.83 -8.37 12.61
CA ALA A 33 6.81 -7.69 13.90
C ALA A 33 6.99 -6.16 13.82
N ALA A 34 7.64 -5.68 12.76
CA ALA A 34 7.78 -4.25 12.50
C ALA A 34 6.52 -3.69 11.82
N LEU A 35 5.94 -4.39 10.84
CA LEU A 35 4.68 -3.99 10.18
C LEU A 35 3.52 -3.88 11.16
N TRP A 36 3.41 -4.82 12.09
CA TRP A 36 2.37 -4.80 13.12
C TRP A 36 2.44 -3.56 14.02
N ARG A 37 3.64 -3.00 14.23
CA ARG A 37 3.87 -1.84 15.11
C ARG A 37 4.07 -0.54 14.33
N ALA A 38 4.10 -0.59 13.00
CA ALA A 38 4.37 0.57 12.19
C ALA A 38 3.17 1.52 12.23
N GLU A 39 3.44 2.83 12.27
CA GLU A 39 2.44 3.82 11.90
C GLU A 39 2.32 3.79 10.37
N LEU A 40 1.23 3.18 9.89
CA LEU A 40 0.96 3.09 8.46
C LEU A 40 0.01 4.22 8.02
N ARG A 41 0.32 4.77 6.86
CA ARG A 41 -0.53 5.74 6.17
C ARG A 41 -0.80 5.28 4.75
N PHE A 42 -1.92 5.72 4.21
CA PHE A 42 -2.27 5.49 2.82
C PHE A 42 -2.51 6.83 2.13
N ALA A 43 -2.16 6.91 0.85
CA ALA A 43 -2.49 8.05 0.01
C ALA A 43 -3.10 7.57 -1.30
N GLY A 44 -4.23 8.17 -1.72
CA GLY A 44 -4.96 7.71 -2.90
C GLY A 44 -5.95 8.73 -3.45
N TYR A 45 -6.60 8.34 -4.55
CA TYR A 45 -7.64 9.11 -5.24
C TYR A 45 -8.96 8.34 -5.18
N PRO A 46 -9.71 8.42 -4.07
CA PRO A 46 -10.91 7.62 -3.89
C PRO A 46 -11.96 7.97 -4.95
N ALA A 47 -12.79 7.00 -5.36
CA ALA A 47 -13.77 7.21 -6.44
C ALA A 47 -14.78 8.35 -6.17
N LEU A 48 -15.05 8.66 -4.90
CA LEU A 48 -15.90 9.80 -4.52
C LEU A 48 -15.21 11.16 -4.72
N ARG A 49 -13.88 11.20 -4.83
CA ARG A 49 -13.05 12.39 -5.02
C ARG A 49 -11.90 12.10 -6.00
N PRO A 50 -12.18 11.78 -7.27
CA PRO A 50 -11.21 11.20 -8.21
C PRO A 50 -10.03 12.12 -8.59
N HIS A 51 -10.08 13.40 -8.22
CA HIS A 51 -9.05 14.39 -8.53
C HIS A 51 -8.46 15.05 -7.27
N VAL A 52 -8.81 14.55 -6.09
CA VAL A 52 -8.32 15.08 -4.81
C VAL A 52 -7.53 14.00 -4.11
N LEU A 53 -6.22 14.22 -3.96
CA LEU A 53 -5.38 13.36 -3.15
C LEU A 53 -5.93 13.35 -1.72
N SER A 54 -6.22 12.16 -1.22
CA SER A 54 -6.69 11.94 0.15
C SER A 54 -5.65 11.10 0.88
N VAL A 55 -5.44 11.41 2.16
CA VAL A 55 -4.48 10.71 3.02
C VAL A 55 -5.24 10.13 4.20
N GLU A 56 -5.03 8.85 4.45
CA GLU A 56 -5.57 8.13 5.59
C GLU A 56 -4.44 7.88 6.58
N ASP A 57 -4.53 8.48 7.76
CA ASP A 57 -3.52 8.38 8.80
C ASP A 57 -3.76 7.21 9.77
N ASP A 58 -4.95 6.60 9.75
CA ASP A 58 -5.37 5.53 10.66
C ASP A 58 -5.52 4.19 9.93
N CYS A 59 -4.40 3.65 9.42
CA CYS A 59 -4.38 2.35 8.74
C CYS A 59 -3.98 1.18 9.64
N GLY A 60 -3.77 1.45 10.94
CA GLY A 60 -3.32 0.47 11.92
C GLY A 60 -2.00 -0.21 11.54
N GLY A 61 -1.73 -1.35 12.18
CA GLY A 61 -0.66 -2.25 11.76
C GLY A 61 -1.10 -3.15 10.59
N ALA A 62 -0.11 -3.71 9.90
CA ALA A 62 -0.34 -4.71 8.86
C ALA A 62 0.24 -6.08 9.24
N GLU A 63 -0.35 -7.13 8.68
CA GLU A 63 0.12 -8.50 8.78
C GLU A 63 0.34 -9.09 7.39
N TYR A 64 1.30 -10.02 7.28
CA TYR A 64 1.41 -10.83 6.07
C TYR A 64 0.28 -11.86 6.02
N ALA A 65 -0.35 -12.01 4.86
CA ALA A 65 -1.24 -13.13 4.60
C ALA A 65 -0.43 -14.45 4.58
N PRO A 66 -1.09 -15.62 4.75
CA PRO A 66 -0.44 -16.91 4.52
C PRO A 66 0.21 -16.96 3.13
N GLY A 67 1.52 -17.22 3.08
CA GLY A 67 2.31 -17.17 1.84
C GLY A 67 3.29 -15.99 1.79
N GLY A 68 3.05 -14.92 2.56
CA GLY A 68 3.96 -13.77 2.67
C GLY A 68 3.99 -12.83 1.47
N ASP A 69 3.12 -13.07 0.48
CA ASP A 69 3.04 -12.36 -0.79
C ASP A 69 1.97 -11.26 -0.82
N GLN A 70 1.22 -11.08 0.27
CA GLN A 70 0.21 -10.05 0.46
C GLN A 70 0.31 -9.49 1.88
N LEU A 71 -0.05 -8.22 2.05
CA LEU A 71 -0.34 -7.60 3.34
C LEU A 71 -1.84 -7.41 3.51
N LEU A 72 -2.30 -7.63 4.74
CA LEU A 72 -3.65 -7.35 5.19
C LEU A 72 -3.60 -6.28 6.28
N GLN A 73 -4.40 -5.23 6.12
CA GLN A 73 -4.54 -4.18 7.14
C GLN A 73 -5.95 -3.57 7.17
N GLN A 74 -6.30 -2.94 8.29
CA GLN A 74 -7.56 -2.21 8.46
C GLN A 74 -7.33 -0.74 8.14
N CYS A 75 -7.27 -0.42 6.84
CA CYS A 75 -7.11 0.93 6.34
C CYS A 75 -8.42 1.36 5.63
N PRO A 76 -8.94 2.57 5.90
CA PRO A 76 -10.20 3.06 5.34
C PRO A 76 -10.05 3.43 3.86
N VAL A 77 -10.01 2.41 3.01
CA VAL A 77 -9.85 2.56 1.56
C VAL A 77 -11.09 2.11 0.82
N MET A 78 -11.27 2.61 -0.40
CA MET A 78 -12.42 2.28 -1.23
C MET A 78 -12.04 2.07 -2.70
N ARG A 79 -13.04 1.75 -3.53
CA ARG A 79 -12.83 1.69 -4.98
C ARG A 79 -12.24 3.02 -5.47
N GLY A 80 -11.22 2.96 -6.33
CA GLY A 80 -10.47 4.13 -6.81
C GLY A 80 -9.12 4.30 -6.13
N ASP A 81 -8.96 3.79 -4.91
CA ASP A 81 -7.69 3.84 -4.18
C ASP A 81 -6.66 2.80 -4.64
N SER A 82 -7.08 1.77 -5.40
CA SER A 82 -6.19 0.75 -5.95
C SER A 82 -5.00 1.37 -6.69
N GLY A 83 -3.82 0.83 -6.46
CA GLY A 83 -2.54 1.36 -6.97
C GLY A 83 -1.89 2.41 -6.07
N GLY A 84 -2.61 2.93 -5.05
CA GLY A 84 -2.05 3.88 -4.10
C GLY A 84 -1.00 3.26 -3.15
N PRO A 85 -0.02 4.05 -2.68
CA PRO A 85 1.01 3.58 -1.78
C PRO A 85 0.50 3.36 -0.35
N VAL A 86 0.96 2.27 0.28
CA VAL A 86 0.97 2.09 1.73
C VAL A 86 2.35 2.49 2.24
N LEU A 87 2.38 3.44 3.16
CA LEU A 87 3.59 4.08 3.65
C LEU A 87 3.79 3.77 5.13
N ALA A 88 4.99 3.36 5.52
CA ALA A 88 5.40 3.33 6.92
C ALA A 88 6.05 4.67 7.29
N VAL A 89 5.61 5.25 8.39
CA VAL A 89 6.15 6.49 8.95
C VAL A 89 7.26 6.16 9.93
N GLN A 90 8.44 6.76 9.74
CA GLN A 90 9.59 6.63 10.63
C GLN A 90 10.12 8.03 10.98
N GLY A 91 9.53 8.64 12.01
CA GLY A 91 9.83 10.02 12.38
C GLY A 91 9.39 10.98 11.28
N ARG A 92 10.35 11.55 10.53
CA ARG A 92 10.08 12.45 9.40
C ARG A 92 10.19 11.78 8.03
N GLU A 93 10.57 10.51 8.00
CA GLU A 93 10.74 9.75 6.77
C GLU A 93 9.50 8.91 6.46
N LEU A 94 9.21 8.78 5.18
CA LEU A 94 8.21 7.85 4.64
C LEU A 94 8.94 6.74 3.88
N ALA A 95 8.49 5.51 4.08
CA ALA A 95 8.96 4.37 3.30
C ALA A 95 7.77 3.68 2.63
N LEU A 96 7.89 3.35 1.34
CA LEU A 96 6.90 2.56 0.64
C LEU A 96 7.02 1.10 1.10
N VAL A 97 5.96 0.54 1.67
CA VAL A 97 5.97 -0.84 2.19
C VAL A 97 5.07 -1.77 1.38
N ALA A 98 4.05 -1.24 0.71
CA ALA A 98 3.18 -2.01 -0.17
C ALA A 98 2.40 -1.10 -1.14
N VAL A 99 1.78 -1.70 -2.14
CA VAL A 99 0.81 -1.04 -3.04
C VAL A 99 -0.57 -1.65 -2.81
N LEU A 100 -1.60 -0.81 -2.64
CA LEU A 100 -2.96 -1.29 -2.41
C LEU A 100 -3.51 -1.98 -3.67
N SER A 101 -3.90 -3.24 -3.54
CA SER A 101 -4.61 -3.99 -4.59
C SER A 101 -6.12 -3.74 -4.49
N GLY A 102 -6.68 -3.88 -3.28
CA GLY A 102 -8.10 -3.65 -3.06
C GLY A 102 -8.57 -4.02 -1.66
N VAL A 103 -9.85 -4.36 -1.53
CA VAL A 103 -10.47 -4.76 -0.27
C VAL A 103 -11.03 -6.18 -0.41
N ILE A 104 -10.81 -7.01 0.60
CA ILE A 104 -11.38 -8.36 0.69
C ILE A 104 -12.21 -8.49 1.97
N ASN A 105 -13.11 -9.46 1.97
CA ASN A 105 -13.77 -9.92 3.19
C ASN A 105 -12.98 -11.13 3.72
N ASP A 106 -12.40 -11.02 4.91
CA ASP A 106 -11.63 -12.11 5.55
C ASP A 106 -12.52 -13.13 6.28
N GLY A 107 -13.84 -12.95 6.21
CA GLY A 107 -14.86 -13.75 6.89
C GLY A 107 -15.48 -13.06 8.10
N ALA A 108 -14.78 -12.11 8.71
CA ALA A 108 -15.28 -11.33 9.85
C ALA A 108 -15.38 -9.83 9.54
N ARG A 109 -14.47 -9.30 8.72
CA ARG A 109 -14.34 -7.87 8.43
C ARG A 109 -13.91 -7.65 6.98
N LEU A 110 -14.18 -6.43 6.51
CA LEU A 110 -13.54 -5.92 5.31
C LEU A 110 -12.13 -5.46 5.69
N VAL A 111 -11.13 -6.03 5.04
CA VAL A 111 -9.72 -5.66 5.22
C VAL A 111 -9.15 -5.24 3.87
N SER A 112 -8.28 -4.25 3.91
CA SER A 112 -7.52 -3.84 2.74
C SER A 112 -6.39 -4.84 2.50
N ARG A 113 -6.16 -5.16 1.23
CA ARG A 113 -5.16 -6.09 0.74
C ARG A 113 -4.19 -5.36 -0.16
N SER A 114 -2.90 -5.52 0.12
CA SER A 114 -1.82 -4.83 -0.59
C SER A 114 -0.72 -5.81 -1.00
N VAL A 115 -0.03 -5.52 -2.10
CA VAL A 115 1.16 -6.27 -2.53
C VAL A 115 2.39 -5.65 -1.84
N PRO A 116 3.12 -6.38 -0.98
CA PRO A 116 4.30 -5.85 -0.29
C PRO A 116 5.45 -5.60 -1.28
N VAL A 117 6.27 -4.59 -0.99
CA VAL A 117 7.43 -4.27 -1.84
C VAL A 117 8.41 -5.42 -2.01
N GLY A 118 8.52 -6.33 -1.04
CA GLY A 118 9.37 -7.53 -1.15
C GLY A 118 8.98 -8.50 -2.28
N VAL A 119 7.83 -8.30 -2.93
CA VAL A 119 7.40 -9.05 -4.12
C VAL A 119 7.98 -8.47 -5.42
N PHE A 120 8.25 -7.15 -5.48
CA PHE A 120 8.55 -6.46 -6.74
C PHE A 120 9.71 -5.46 -6.71
N ALA A 121 10.33 -5.21 -5.55
CA ALA A 121 11.42 -4.25 -5.36
C ALA A 121 12.69 -4.92 -4.81
#